data_AF-A0A3N6E904-F1
#
_entry.id   AF-A0A3N6E904-F1
#
_cell.length_a   1.000
_cell.length_b   1.000
_cell.length_c   1.000
_cell.angle_alpha   90.00
_cell.angle_beta   90.00
_cell.angle_gamma   90.00
#
_symmetry.space_group_name_H-M   'P 1'
#
loop_
_entity.id
_entity.type
_entity.pdbx_description
1 polymer ?
#
loop_
_entity_poly.entity_id
_entity_poly.type
_entity_poly.pdbx_seq_one_letter_code
_entity_poly.pdbx_strand_id
1 'polypeptide(L)'
;MLLLSAQGMPVDKIATVTFTSPDRVRDVIHNFNADGFEALYPKYKGGRPKTFTLPERREIKKIAKSKPVEHGLPFSTWSLVKLADFLVAEGVVDDISHEGLRILLREEGVTFQRVKTWKTSKDPDYEAKKARVEHLYAIADGEVIPESGEPEVVFCMDEFGPLNLQPHSGHQ
;
A
#
# COMPACT_ATOMS: atom_id res chain seq x y z
N MET A 1 -37.33 18.41 5.87
CA MET A 1 -38.33 18.42 4.77
C MET A 1 -39.51 17.50 5.11
N LEU A 2 -39.31 16.19 5.28
CA LEU A 2 -40.42 15.24 5.55
C LEU A 2 -41.21 15.53 6.82
N LEU A 3 -40.54 15.78 7.96
CA LEU A 3 -41.23 16.08 9.22
C LEU A 3 -42.07 17.37 9.14
N LEU A 4 -41.58 18.38 8.41
CA LEU A 4 -42.33 19.62 8.18
C LEU A 4 -43.55 19.39 7.30
N SER A 5 -43.43 18.52 6.28
CA SER A 5 -44.57 18.09 5.47
C SER A 5 -45.59 17.29 6.29
N ALA A 6 -45.14 16.43 7.21
CA ALA A 6 -46.03 15.68 8.10
C ALA A 6 -46.80 16.59 9.06
N GLN A 7 -46.24 17.77 9.39
CA GLN A 7 -46.92 18.83 10.15
C GLN A 7 -47.86 19.70 9.30
N GLY A 8 -48.05 19.37 8.02
CA GLY A 8 -48.94 20.11 7.11
C GLY A 8 -48.34 21.41 6.57
N MET A 9 -47.03 21.62 6.70
CA MET A 9 -46.39 22.82 6.12
C MET A 9 -46.39 22.73 4.58
N PRO A 10 -46.77 23.82 3.87
CA PRO A 10 -46.76 23.82 2.42
C PRO A 10 -45.32 23.82 1.86
N VAL A 11 -45.16 23.26 0.66
CA VAL A 11 -43.85 22.97 0.03
C VAL A 11 -42.98 24.23 -0.14
N ASP A 12 -43.59 25.36 -0.47
CA ASP A 12 -42.94 26.66 -0.61
C ASP A 12 -42.27 27.10 0.71
N LYS A 13 -43.01 27.01 1.82
CA LYS A 13 -42.46 27.32 3.15
C LYS A 13 -41.39 26.33 3.58
N ILE A 14 -41.57 25.04 3.29
CA ILE A 14 -40.54 24.02 3.58
C ILE A 14 -39.24 24.36 2.83
N ALA A 15 -39.32 24.75 1.56
CA ALA A 15 -38.16 25.13 0.76
C ALA A 15 -37.42 26.33 1.37
N THR A 16 -38.15 27.36 1.83
CA THR A 16 -37.58 28.51 2.53
C THR A 16 -36.84 28.12 3.81
N VAL A 17 -37.47 27.34 4.70
CA VAL A 17 -36.86 27.00 6.00
C VAL A 17 -35.75 25.96 5.91
N THR A 18 -35.72 25.17 4.83
CA THR A 18 -34.67 24.17 4.58
C THR A 18 -33.62 24.63 3.57
N PHE A 19 -33.67 25.89 3.14
CA PHE A 19 -32.72 26.52 2.21
C PHE A 19 -32.49 25.68 0.94
N THR A 20 -33.57 25.23 0.31
CA THR A 20 -33.54 24.43 -0.92
C THR A 20 -34.57 24.90 -1.95
N SER A 21 -34.69 24.22 -3.08
CA SER A 21 -35.75 24.50 -4.06
C SER A 21 -37.06 23.76 -3.73
N PRO A 22 -38.23 24.33 -4.07
CA PRO A 22 -39.52 23.64 -3.98
C PRO A 22 -39.52 22.29 -4.71
N ASP A 23 -38.84 22.20 -5.85
CA ASP A 23 -38.73 20.97 -6.62
C ASP A 23 -37.99 19.89 -5.85
N ARG A 24 -36.87 20.24 -5.19
CA ARG A 24 -36.14 19.31 -4.34
C ARG A 24 -37.00 18.80 -3.17
N VAL A 25 -37.82 19.68 -2.58
CA VAL A 25 -38.76 19.28 -1.52
C VAL A 25 -39.79 18.28 -2.06
N ARG A 26 -40.40 18.54 -3.23
CA ARG A 26 -41.34 17.61 -3.87
C ARG A 26 -40.68 16.27 -4.17
N ASP A 27 -39.47 16.27 -4.71
CA ASP A 27 -38.71 15.05 -5.00
C ASP A 27 -38.45 14.23 -3.73
N VAL A 28 -38.04 14.88 -2.62
CA VAL A 28 -37.83 14.17 -1.35
C VAL A 28 -39.13 13.55 -0.83
N ILE A 29 -40.24 14.29 -0.87
CA ILE A 29 -41.54 13.81 -0.39
C ILE A 29 -42.05 12.67 -1.28
N HIS A 30 -41.99 12.82 -2.61
CA HIS A 30 -42.42 11.79 -3.55
C HIS A 30 -41.56 10.52 -3.43
N ASN A 31 -40.23 10.65 -3.38
CA ASN A 31 -39.34 9.51 -3.22
C ASN A 31 -39.59 8.80 -1.88
N PHE A 32 -39.84 9.53 -0.80
CA PHE A 32 -40.19 8.93 0.49
C PHE A 32 -41.56 8.24 0.47
N ASN A 33 -42.56 8.82 -0.19
CA ASN A 33 -43.88 8.19 -0.30
C ASN A 33 -43.85 6.93 -1.18
N ALA A 34 -42.92 6.85 -2.14
CA ALA A 34 -42.74 5.69 -3.01
C ALA A 34 -41.86 4.60 -2.37
N ASP A 35 -40.68 4.97 -1.86
CA ASP A 35 -39.63 4.04 -1.43
C ASP A 35 -39.46 3.98 0.10
N GLY A 36 -40.21 4.76 0.88
CA GLY A 36 -40.10 4.83 2.34
C GLY A 36 -38.76 5.39 2.82
N PHE A 37 -38.24 4.86 3.92
CA PHE A 37 -36.96 5.29 4.50
C PHE A 37 -35.76 5.03 3.57
N GLU A 38 -35.86 4.08 2.63
CA GLU A 38 -34.78 3.81 1.65
C GLU A 38 -34.46 5.03 0.78
N ALA A 39 -35.44 5.90 0.50
CA ALA A 39 -35.22 7.15 -0.24
C ALA A 39 -34.36 8.18 0.50
N LEU A 40 -34.19 8.04 1.82
CA LEU A 40 -33.38 8.95 2.62
C LEU A 40 -31.89 8.65 2.53
N TYR A 41 -31.53 7.43 2.15
CA TYR A 41 -30.14 7.07 1.97
C TYR A 41 -29.62 7.58 0.62
N PRO A 42 -28.43 8.20 0.58
CA PRO A 42 -27.82 8.59 -0.68
C PRO A 42 -27.68 7.38 -1.62
N LYS A 43 -28.23 7.49 -2.83
CA LYS A 43 -27.99 6.52 -3.91
C LYS A 43 -26.56 6.71 -4.43
N TYR A 44 -25.56 6.26 -3.67
CA TYR A 44 -24.16 6.36 -4.02
C TYR A 44 -23.88 5.50 -5.26
N LYS A 45 -23.58 6.15 -6.39
CA LYS A 45 -23.34 5.46 -7.67
C LYS A 45 -21.89 4.94 -7.83
N GLY A 46 -21.12 4.87 -6.74
CA GLY A 46 -19.70 4.56 -6.83
C GLY A 46 -18.86 5.75 -7.27
N GLY A 47 -17.56 5.69 -7.01
CA GLY A 47 -16.58 6.57 -7.62
C GLY A 47 -16.13 6.07 -9.00
N ARG A 48 -15.14 6.74 -9.60
CA ARG A 48 -14.46 6.26 -10.82
C ARG A 48 -13.96 4.82 -10.58
N PRO A 49 -14.21 3.88 -11.51
CA PRO A 49 -13.67 2.53 -11.42
C PRO A 49 -12.16 2.57 -11.19
N LYS A 50 -11.65 1.65 -10.37
CA LYS A 50 -10.20 1.54 -10.16
C LYS A 50 -9.52 1.25 -11.49
N THR A 51 -8.51 2.05 -11.84
CA THR A 51 -7.80 1.94 -13.11
C THR A 51 -6.97 0.66 -13.23
N PHE A 52 -6.48 0.13 -12.10
CA PHE A 52 -5.63 -1.08 -12.09
C PHE A 52 -6.31 -2.26 -11.44
N THR A 53 -6.23 -3.41 -12.11
CA THR A 53 -6.74 -4.69 -11.62
C THR A 53 -5.88 -5.21 -10.45
N LEU A 54 -6.42 -6.16 -9.67
CA LEU A 54 -5.65 -6.77 -8.57
C LEU A 54 -4.38 -7.51 -9.05
N PRO A 55 -4.40 -8.26 -10.17
CA PRO A 55 -3.18 -8.84 -10.75
C PRO A 55 -2.12 -7.80 -11.09
N GLU A 56 -2.50 -6.71 -11.77
CA GLU A 56 -1.58 -5.61 -12.12
C GLU A 56 -0.95 -5.00 -10.87
N ARG A 57 -1.76 -4.69 -9.85
CA ARG A 57 -1.25 -4.15 -8.58
C ARG A 57 -0.21 -5.06 -7.92
N ARG A 58 -0.43 -6.37 -7.96
CA ARG A 58 0.52 -7.36 -7.42
C ARG A 58 1.83 -7.37 -8.20
N GLU A 59 1.76 -7.34 -9.53
CA GLU A 59 2.96 -7.35 -10.36
C GLU A 59 3.75 -6.04 -10.24
N ILE A 60 3.05 -4.89 -10.25
CA ILE A 60 3.65 -3.57 -9.98
C ILE A 60 4.39 -3.59 -8.63
N LYS A 61 3.74 -4.11 -7.58
CA LYS A 61 4.34 -4.21 -6.25
C LYS A 61 5.58 -5.11 -6.22
N LYS A 62 5.53 -6.25 -6.92
CA LYS A 62 6.64 -7.20 -7.02
C LYS A 62 7.84 -6.55 -7.71
N ILE A 63 7.63 -5.92 -8.86
CA ILE A 63 8.68 -5.21 -9.61
C ILE A 63 9.25 -4.07 -8.77
N ALA A 64 8.40 -3.25 -8.15
CA ALA A 64 8.84 -2.13 -7.31
C ALA A 64 9.74 -2.56 -6.13
N LYS A 65 9.60 -3.80 -5.64
CA LYS A 65 10.42 -4.37 -4.54
C LYS A 65 11.71 -5.06 -5.02
N SER A 66 11.77 -5.49 -6.27
CA SER A 66 12.98 -6.06 -6.87
C SER A 66 14.00 -4.99 -7.24
N LYS A 67 15.26 -5.36 -7.50
CA LYS A 67 16.27 -4.39 -7.96
C LYS A 67 16.22 -4.27 -9.47
N PRO A 68 16.38 -3.06 -10.06
CA PRO A 68 16.42 -2.92 -11.51
C PRO A 68 17.53 -3.76 -12.18
N VAL A 69 18.64 -4.02 -11.48
CA VAL A 69 19.72 -4.90 -11.96
C VAL A 69 19.24 -6.34 -12.17
N GLU A 70 18.28 -6.83 -11.38
CA GLU A 70 17.67 -8.15 -11.55
C GLU A 70 16.85 -8.24 -12.86
N HIS A 71 16.47 -7.08 -13.42
CA HIS A 71 15.80 -6.94 -14.71
C HIS A 71 16.75 -6.51 -15.84
N GLY A 72 18.07 -6.62 -15.64
CA GLY A 72 19.07 -6.27 -16.65
C GLY A 72 19.26 -4.77 -16.89
N LEU A 73 18.75 -3.91 -16.00
CA LEU A 73 18.83 -2.45 -16.16
C LEU A 73 20.12 -1.89 -15.55
N PRO A 74 20.74 -0.86 -16.16
CA PRO A 74 22.04 -0.32 -15.74
C PRO A 74 21.94 0.67 -14.57
N PHE A 75 21.06 0.42 -13.59
CA PHE A 75 20.90 1.25 -12.40
C PHE A 75 20.45 0.45 -11.19
N SER A 76 20.76 0.94 -9.99
CA SER A 76 20.59 0.20 -8.74
C SER A 76 19.26 0.43 -8.01
N THR A 77 18.52 1.48 -8.36
CA THR A 77 17.29 1.88 -7.67
C THR A 77 16.21 2.33 -8.63
N TRP A 78 14.96 2.00 -8.32
CA TRP A 78 13.80 2.56 -9.00
C TRP A 78 13.62 4.04 -8.67
N SER A 79 13.45 4.87 -9.70
CA SER A 79 12.73 6.13 -9.59
C SER A 79 11.30 5.90 -10.07
N LEU A 80 10.34 6.76 -9.68
CA LEU A 80 8.95 6.65 -10.17
C LEU A 80 8.88 6.67 -11.70
N VAL A 81 9.69 7.50 -12.35
CA VAL A 81 9.76 7.60 -13.81
C VAL A 81 10.25 6.29 -14.42
N LYS A 82 11.42 5.80 -13.98
CA LYS A 82 12.01 4.57 -14.50
C LYS A 82 11.13 3.34 -14.25
N LEU A 83 10.43 3.32 -13.13
CA LEU A 83 9.50 2.24 -12.81
C LEU A 83 8.26 2.32 -13.71
N ALA A 84 7.69 3.50 -13.94
CA ALA A 84 6.56 3.67 -14.86
C ALA A 84 6.94 3.25 -16.29
N ASP A 85 8.08 3.74 -16.79
CA ASP A 85 8.57 3.38 -18.12
C ASP A 85 8.78 1.86 -18.27
N PHE A 86 9.36 1.22 -17.25
CA PHE A 86 9.58 -0.23 -17.25
C PHE A 86 8.27 -1.02 -17.20
N LEU A 87 7.30 -0.60 -16.38
CA LEU A 87 6.01 -1.29 -16.26
C LEU A 87 5.21 -1.24 -17.57
N VAL A 88 5.30 -0.14 -18.31
CA VAL A 88 4.68 -0.02 -19.64
C VAL A 88 5.45 -0.86 -20.67
N ALA A 89 6.78 -0.79 -20.67
CA ALA A 89 7.63 -1.55 -21.61
C ALA A 89 7.46 -3.08 -21.45
N GLU A 90 7.31 -3.57 -20.22
CA GLU A 90 7.09 -4.99 -19.91
C GLU A 90 5.63 -5.42 -20.13
N GLY A 91 4.72 -4.50 -20.47
CA GLY A 91 3.30 -4.79 -20.71
C GLY A 91 2.51 -5.11 -19.44
N VAL A 92 2.99 -4.70 -18.27
CA VAL A 92 2.29 -4.87 -16.99
C VAL A 92 1.07 -3.96 -16.93
N VAL A 93 1.15 -2.77 -17.52
CA VAL A 93 0.05 -1.79 -17.65
C VAL A 93 0.13 -1.08 -19.00
N ASP A 94 -1.01 -0.73 -19.58
CA ASP A 94 -1.07 0.01 -20.85
C ASP A 94 -0.55 1.45 -20.71
N ASP A 95 -0.91 2.12 -19.61
CA ASP A 95 -0.45 3.46 -19.26
C ASP A 95 -0.56 3.69 -17.75
N ILE A 96 0.37 4.45 -17.18
CA ILE A 96 0.33 4.85 -15.77
C ILE A 96 1.00 6.20 -15.55
N SER A 97 0.26 7.12 -14.92
CA SER A 97 0.83 8.39 -14.49
C SER A 97 1.75 8.20 -13.27
N HIS A 98 2.81 9.00 -13.17
CA HIS A 98 3.72 8.95 -12.02
C HIS A 98 3.00 9.16 -10.68
N GLU A 99 1.99 10.03 -10.66
CA GLU A 99 1.19 10.29 -9.47
C GLU A 99 0.27 9.10 -9.12
N GLY A 100 -0.31 8.44 -10.14
CA GLY A 100 -1.07 7.22 -9.97
C GLY A 100 -0.20 6.08 -9.41
N LEU A 101 1.01 5.92 -9.94
CA LEU A 101 1.99 4.96 -9.44
C LEU A 101 2.39 5.28 -7.99
N ARG A 102 2.65 6.54 -7.66
CA ARG A 102 3.02 6.97 -6.30
C ARG A 102 1.93 6.65 -5.28
N ILE A 103 0.67 6.96 -5.61
CA ILE A 103 -0.49 6.65 -4.76
C ILE A 103 -0.63 5.14 -4.60
N LEU A 104 -0.56 4.38 -5.71
CA LEU A 104 -0.66 2.92 -5.69
C LEU A 104 0.40 2.30 -4.78
N LEU A 105 1.66 2.71 -4.92
CA LEU A 105 2.76 2.19 -4.09
C LEU A 105 2.56 2.53 -2.61
N ARG A 106 2.02 3.71 -2.30
CA ARG A 106 1.69 4.11 -0.93
C ARG A 106 0.56 3.26 -0.35
N GLU A 107 -0.50 3.02 -1.11
CA GLU A 107 -1.60 2.12 -0.73
C GLU A 107 -1.12 0.69 -0.48
N GLU A 108 -0.16 0.22 -1.27
CA GLU A 108 0.45 -1.11 -1.15
C GLU A 108 1.52 -1.22 -0.04
N GLY A 109 1.79 -0.13 0.68
CA GLY A 109 2.80 -0.05 1.74
C GLY A 109 4.25 -0.16 1.23
N VAL A 110 4.49 0.17 -0.04
CA VAL A 110 5.85 0.19 -0.61
C VAL A 110 6.48 1.54 -0.31
N THR A 111 7.52 1.53 0.52
CA THR A 111 8.33 2.70 0.84
C THR A 111 9.71 2.58 0.20
N PHE A 112 10.11 3.58 -0.58
CA PHE A 112 11.47 3.71 -1.10
C PHE A 112 12.40 4.27 -0.02
N GLN A 113 12.55 3.55 1.09
CA GLN A 113 13.58 3.89 2.04
C GLN A 113 14.94 3.61 1.39
N ARG A 114 15.87 4.56 1.46
CA ARG A 114 17.29 4.26 1.27
C ARG A 114 17.65 3.22 2.31
N VAL A 115 17.68 1.96 1.91
CA VAL A 115 18.32 0.95 2.75
C VAL A 115 19.79 1.36 2.79
N LYS A 116 20.20 1.94 3.92
CA LYS A 116 21.60 2.32 4.15
C LYS A 116 22.41 1.04 3.97
N THR A 117 23.18 1.00 2.89
CA THR A 117 24.29 0.08 2.63
C THR A 117 24.01 -1.38 3.00
N TRP A 118 23.42 -2.13 2.08
CA TRP A 118 23.55 -3.58 2.14
C TRP A 118 25.03 -3.94 2.02
N LYS A 119 25.61 -4.55 3.06
CA LYS A 119 26.90 -5.24 2.94
C LYS A 119 26.64 -6.54 2.17
N THR A 120 26.74 -6.50 0.85
CA THR A 120 26.72 -7.71 0.04
C THR A 120 28.11 -8.33 0.06
N SER A 121 28.22 -9.58 0.49
CA SER A 121 29.46 -10.34 0.38
C SER A 121 29.73 -10.68 -1.10
N LYS A 122 30.99 -10.59 -1.53
CA LYS A 122 31.44 -11.08 -2.85
C LYS A 122 31.89 -12.55 -2.79
N ASP A 123 31.64 -13.22 -1.67
CA ASP A 123 31.99 -14.60 -1.44
C ASP A 123 31.15 -15.53 -2.33
N PRO A 124 31.76 -16.34 -3.21
CA PRO A 124 31.04 -17.32 -4.01
C PRO A 124 30.19 -18.30 -3.18
N ASP A 125 30.60 -18.55 -1.94
CA ASP A 125 29.91 -19.45 -1.01
C ASP A 125 28.95 -18.70 -0.05
N TYR A 126 28.62 -17.43 -0.35
CA TYR A 126 27.82 -16.59 0.54
C TYR A 126 26.48 -17.24 0.93
N GLU A 127 25.74 -17.77 -0.04
CA GLU A 127 24.45 -18.41 0.22
C GLU A 127 24.60 -19.65 1.09
N ALA A 128 25.63 -20.46 0.85
CA ALA A 128 25.90 -21.66 1.66
C ALA A 128 26.27 -21.30 3.11
N LYS A 129 27.11 -20.27 3.30
CA LYS A 129 27.52 -19.79 4.63
C LYS A 129 26.36 -19.13 5.36
N LYS A 130 25.55 -18.33 4.66
CA LYS A 130 24.35 -17.70 5.20
C LYS A 130 23.35 -18.76 5.67
N ALA A 131 23.06 -19.75 4.82
CA ALA A 131 22.17 -20.85 5.17
C ALA A 131 22.67 -21.62 6.40
N ARG A 132 23.98 -21.85 6.52
CA ARG A 132 24.56 -22.47 7.72
C ARG A 132 24.36 -21.62 8.98
N VAL A 133 24.56 -20.30 8.89
CA VAL A 133 24.34 -19.39 10.03
C VAL A 133 22.87 -19.36 10.43
N GLU A 134 21.95 -19.25 9.46
CA GLU A 134 20.51 -19.28 9.71
C GLU A 134 20.06 -20.61 10.38
N HIS A 135 20.61 -21.74 9.94
CA HIS A 135 20.36 -23.04 10.57
C HIS A 135 20.84 -23.10 12.03
N LEU A 136 22.01 -22.53 12.34
CA LEU A 136 22.51 -22.46 13.72
C LEU A 136 21.60 -21.60 14.61
N TYR A 137 21.02 -20.50 14.09
CA TYR A 137 20.03 -19.72 14.82
C TYR A 137 18.74 -20.51 15.04
N ALA A 138 18.25 -21.23 14.04
CA ALA A 138 17.06 -22.08 14.18
C ALA A 138 17.24 -23.18 15.25
N ILE A 139 18.44 -23.76 15.38
CA ILE A 139 18.79 -24.65 16.49
C ILE A 139 18.75 -23.89 17.83
N ALA A 140 19.37 -22.71 17.91
CA ALA A 140 19.44 -21.91 19.13
C ALA A 140 18.05 -21.44 19.61
N ASP A 141 17.16 -21.11 18.68
CA ASP A 141 15.78 -20.71 18.93
C ASP A 141 14.84 -21.91 19.19
N GLY A 142 15.35 -23.14 19.06
CA GLY A 142 14.61 -24.38 19.29
C GLY A 142 13.60 -24.73 18.18
N GLU A 143 13.70 -24.08 17.02
CA GLU A 143 12.86 -24.36 15.85
C GLU A 143 13.27 -25.68 15.17
N VAL A 144 14.53 -26.09 15.32
CA VAL A 144 15.09 -27.32 14.75
C VAL A 144 15.79 -28.14 15.84
N ILE A 145 15.56 -29.45 15.82
CA ILE A 145 16.27 -30.39 16.70
C ILE A 145 17.64 -30.69 16.06
N PRO A 146 18.77 -30.44 16.75
CA PRO A 146 20.09 -30.65 16.19
C PRO A 146 20.34 -32.13 15.87
N GLU A 147 20.92 -32.41 14.71
CA GLU A 147 21.32 -33.76 14.32
C GLU A 147 22.64 -34.19 14.99
N SER A 148 22.97 -35.49 14.89
CA SER A 148 24.23 -36.03 15.43
C SER A 148 25.45 -35.33 14.79
N GLY A 149 26.19 -34.57 15.59
CA GLY A 149 27.37 -33.80 15.15
C GLY A 149 27.12 -32.29 15.01
N GLU A 150 25.90 -31.84 15.26
CA GLU A 150 25.55 -30.43 15.34
C GLU A 150 25.70 -29.88 16.76
N PRO A 151 25.90 -28.56 16.92
CA PRO A 151 26.05 -27.98 18.24
C PRO A 151 24.70 -27.96 18.98
N GLU A 152 24.71 -28.37 20.25
CA GLU A 152 23.55 -28.23 21.16
C GLU A 152 23.40 -26.79 21.70
N VAL A 153 24.49 -26.01 21.69
CA VAL A 153 24.53 -24.63 22.16
C VAL A 153 25.29 -23.77 21.17
N VAL A 154 24.73 -22.60 20.81
CA VAL A 154 25.32 -21.64 19.88
C VAL A 154 25.67 -20.36 20.63
N PHE A 155 26.90 -19.87 20.46
CA PHE A 155 27.38 -18.60 21.03
C PHE A 155 27.79 -17.65 19.91
N CYS A 156 27.27 -16.43 19.91
CA CYS A 156 27.59 -15.40 18.91
C CYS A 156 28.36 -14.26 19.57
N MET A 157 29.53 -13.93 19.02
CA MET A 157 30.35 -12.80 19.46
C MET A 157 30.61 -11.90 18.25
N ASP A 158 30.32 -10.61 18.40
CA ASP A 158 30.58 -9.60 17.38
C ASP A 158 31.23 -8.36 18.03
N GLU A 159 32.17 -7.75 17.33
CA GLU A 159 32.84 -6.54 17.78
C GLU A 159 32.11 -5.32 17.21
N PHE A 160 31.45 -4.58 18.10
CA PHE A 160 30.83 -3.31 17.71
C PHE A 160 31.86 -2.18 17.86
N GLY A 161 32.21 -1.53 16.74
CA GLY A 161 33.07 -0.35 16.73
C GLY A 161 32.48 0.81 17.57
N PRO A 162 33.28 1.85 17.89
CA PRO A 162 32.84 2.92 18.80
C PRO A 162 31.52 3.55 18.35
N LEU A 163 30.49 3.43 19.19
CA LEU A 163 29.16 3.97 18.94
C LEU A 163 29.17 5.48 19.15
N ASN A 164 29.04 6.24 18.07
CA ASN A 164 28.74 7.67 18.19
C ASN A 164 27.22 7.84 18.31
N LEU A 165 26.70 7.98 19.53
CA LEU A 165 25.27 8.23 19.84
C LEU A 165 24.86 9.67 19.49
N GLN A 166 25.14 10.11 18.26
CA GLN A 166 24.65 11.38 17.77
C GLN A 166 23.29 11.16 17.10
N PRO A 167 22.17 11.58 17.71
CA PRO A 167 20.88 11.56 17.04
C PRO A 167 20.94 12.54 15.87
N HIS A 168 21.07 12.00 14.66
CA HIS A 168 20.89 12.77 13.43
C HIS A 168 19.41 12.73 13.08
N SER A 169 18.74 13.88 13.08
CA SER A 169 17.41 14.00 12.47
C SER A 169 17.50 13.57 11.01
N GLY A 170 16.67 12.62 10.59
CA GLY A 170 16.50 12.31 9.17
C GLY A 170 15.96 13.54 8.46
N HIS A 171 16.75 14.17 7.60
CA HIS A 171 16.27 15.24 6.73
C HIS A 171 15.26 14.67 5.71
N GLN A 172 14.15 15.40 5.55
CA GLN A 172 13.08 15.17 4.58
C GLN A 172 13.57 15.21 3.13
#